data_AF-A0A673FR15-F1
#
_entry.id   AF-A0A673FR15-F1
#
_cell.length_a   1.000
_cell.length_b   1.000
_cell.length_c   1.000
_cell.angle_alpha   90.00
_cell.angle_beta   90.00
_cell.angle_gamma   90.00
#
_symmetry.space_group_name_H-M   'P 1'
#
loop_
_entity.id
_entity.type
_entity.pdbx_description
1 polymer ?
#
loop_
_entity_poly.entity_id
_entity_poly.type
_entity_poly.pdbx_seq_one_letter_code
_entity_poly.pdbx_strand_id
1 'polypeptide(L)'
;MQLAPDCPGTSSDQAGKSSACQGCPNQNICASGAAKAPDPAIEEIRQKLTSVKHKILVLSGKGGVGKSTFSAHLSHALASD
;
A
#
# COMPACT_ATOMS: atom_id res chain seq x y z
N MET A 1 7.18 5.89 -3.16
CA MET A 1 5.80 6.35 -3.39
C MET A 1 5.62 7.59 -2.54
N GLN A 2 5.92 8.77 -3.10
CA GLN A 2 5.52 10.00 -2.45
C GLN A 2 3.99 10.02 -2.63
N LEU A 3 3.20 9.77 -1.57
CA LEU A 3 1.85 10.33 -1.59
C LEU A 3 2.04 11.83 -1.81
N ALA A 4 1.27 12.42 -2.70
CA ALA A 4 1.24 13.88 -2.81
C ALA A 4 1.07 14.44 -1.38
N PRO A 5 1.86 15.45 -0.98
CA PRO A 5 1.59 16.14 0.28
C PRO A 5 0.11 16.50 0.27
N ASP A 6 -0.59 16.11 1.34
CA ASP A 6 -2.03 16.32 1.52
C ASP A 6 -2.99 15.45 0.68
N CYS A 7 -2.54 14.26 0.22
CA CYS A 7 -3.47 13.27 -0.33
C CYS A 7 -4.57 12.91 0.71
N PRO A 8 -5.86 13.14 0.41
CA PRO A 8 -6.95 12.96 1.37
C PRO A 8 -7.27 11.49 1.69
N GLY A 9 -6.65 10.55 0.97
CA GLY A 9 -6.93 9.11 1.08
C GLY A 9 -8.16 8.67 0.30
N THR A 10 -8.22 7.39 -0.06
CA THR A 10 -9.27 6.80 -0.91
C THR A 10 -10.64 6.72 -0.23
N SER A 11 -10.68 6.67 1.10
CA SER A 11 -11.91 6.63 1.89
C SER A 11 -12.56 8.01 2.09
N SER A 12 -11.84 9.11 1.80
CA SER A 12 -12.34 10.47 1.97
C SER A 12 -13.36 10.85 0.88
N ASP A 13 -14.29 11.75 1.21
CA ASP A 13 -15.22 12.32 0.23
C ASP A 13 -14.53 13.28 -0.75
N GLN A 14 -13.32 13.74 -0.39
CA GLN A 14 -12.45 14.59 -1.20
C GLN A 14 -11.49 13.79 -2.10
N ALA A 15 -11.55 12.46 -2.05
CA ALA A 15 -10.76 11.58 -2.91
C ALA A 15 -11.04 11.88 -4.40
N GLY A 16 -9.99 12.16 -5.17
CA GLY A 16 -10.10 12.52 -6.60
C GLY A 16 -10.63 13.93 -6.89
N LYS A 17 -11.05 14.70 -5.85
CA LYS A 17 -11.67 16.03 -5.99
C LYS A 17 -10.81 17.17 -5.44
N SER A 18 -9.97 16.90 -4.44
CA SER A 18 -9.06 17.92 -3.87
C SER A 18 -7.97 18.36 -4.85
N SER A 19 -7.38 19.53 -4.61
CA SER A 19 -6.22 20.02 -5.36
C SER A 19 -5.04 19.06 -5.34
N ALA A 20 -4.81 18.37 -4.21
CA ALA A 20 -3.78 17.34 -4.07
C ALA A 20 -3.98 16.11 -4.98
N CYS A 21 -5.18 15.93 -5.54
CA CYS A 21 -5.46 14.84 -6.49
C CYS A 21 -5.17 15.21 -7.95
N GLN A 22 -4.90 16.48 -8.27
CA GLN A 22 -4.66 16.92 -9.64
C GLN A 22 -3.39 16.27 -10.20
N GLY A 23 -3.51 15.64 -11.37
CA GLY A 23 -2.41 14.92 -12.02
C GLY A 23 -2.07 13.56 -11.40
N CYS A 24 -2.84 13.11 -10.39
CA CYS A 24 -2.71 11.75 -9.88
C CYS A 24 -3.21 10.74 -10.93
N PRO A 25 -2.41 9.71 -11.29
CA PRO A 25 -2.83 8.68 -12.25
C PRO A 25 -4.16 7.99 -11.90
N ASN A 26 -4.49 7.95 -10.60
CA ASN A 26 -5.71 7.31 -10.10
C ASN A 26 -6.83 8.30 -9.74
N GLN A 27 -6.73 9.57 -10.14
CA GLN A 27 -7.70 10.62 -9.77
C GLN A 27 -9.14 10.22 -10.09
N ASN A 28 -9.41 9.73 -11.31
CA ASN A 28 -10.75 9.34 -11.74
C ASN A 28 -11.30 8.15 -10.94
N ILE A 29 -10.43 7.18 -10.59
CA ILE A 29 -10.80 6.01 -9.78
C ILE A 29 -11.14 6.42 -8.35
N CYS A 30 -10.38 7.38 -7.80
CA CYS A 30 -10.69 7.95 -6.49
C CYS A 30 -12.00 8.76 -6.53
N ALA A 31 -12.22 9.57 -7.57
CA ALA A 31 -13.40 10.43 -7.72
C ALA A 31 -14.69 9.62 -7.92
N SER A 32 -14.62 8.46 -8.56
CA SER A 32 -15.78 7.59 -8.78
C SER A 32 -16.27 6.88 -7.50
N GLY A 33 -15.49 6.92 -6.43
CA GLY A 33 -15.79 6.19 -5.18
C GLY A 33 -15.53 4.69 -5.28
N ALA A 34 -15.08 4.16 -6.43
CA ALA A 34 -14.77 2.75 -6.59
C ALA A 34 -13.70 2.27 -5.59
N ALA A 35 -12.75 3.15 -5.24
CA ALA A 35 -11.72 2.85 -4.24
C ALA A 35 -12.23 2.70 -2.80
N LYS A 36 -13.50 3.08 -2.51
CA LYS A 36 -14.14 2.85 -1.20
C LYS A 36 -14.78 1.47 -1.10
N ALA A 37 -15.05 0.82 -2.23
CA ALA A 37 -15.70 -0.48 -2.21
C ALA A 37 -14.79 -1.49 -1.49
N PRO A 38 -15.33 -2.27 -0.53
CA PRO A 38 -14.56 -3.33 0.10
C PRO A 38 -14.17 -4.36 -0.97
N ASP A 39 -12.88 -4.65 -1.06
CA ASP A 39 -12.37 -5.67 -1.95
C ASP A 39 -12.75 -7.06 -1.37
N PRO A 40 -13.55 -7.88 -2.09
CA PRO A 40 -13.94 -9.21 -1.62
C PRO A 40 -12.73 -10.12 -1.32
N ALA A 41 -11.57 -9.85 -1.93
CA ALA A 41 -10.35 -10.60 -1.68
C ALA A 41 -9.74 -10.34 -0.28
N ILE A 42 -10.13 -9.26 0.43
CA ILE A 42 -9.58 -8.95 1.75
C ILE A 42 -9.84 -10.08 2.74
N GLU A 43 -11.04 -10.66 2.72
CA GLU A 43 -11.38 -11.73 3.66
C GLU A 43 -10.63 -13.03 3.32
N GLU A 44 -10.50 -13.34 2.04
CA GLU A 44 -9.70 -14.47 1.56
C GLU A 44 -8.22 -14.33 1.95
N ILE A 45 -7.64 -13.14 1.77
CA ILE A 45 -6.26 -12.82 2.18
C ILE A 45 -6.12 -12.95 3.70
N ARG A 46 -7.11 -12.47 4.47
CA ARG A 46 -7.13 -12.61 5.93
C ARG A 46 -7.05 -14.07 6.34
N GLN A 47 -7.91 -14.91 5.76
CA GLN A 47 -7.96 -16.34 6.04
C GLN A 47 -6.63 -17.01 5.70
N LYS A 48 -6.08 -16.78 4.51
CA LYS A 48 -4.79 -17.32 4.06
C LYS A 48 -3.62 -16.91 4.96
N LEU A 49 -3.67 -15.70 5.53
CA LEU A 49 -2.63 -15.17 6.41
C LEU A 49 -2.89 -15.42 7.90
N THR A 50 -3.86 -16.28 8.26
CA THR A 50 -4.20 -16.56 9.67
C THR A 50 -3.05 -17.24 10.42
N SER A 51 -2.31 -18.15 9.76
CA SER A 51 -1.18 -18.87 10.35
C SER A 51 0.10 -18.03 10.46
N VAL A 52 0.18 -16.90 9.75
CA VAL A 52 1.37 -16.04 9.71
C VAL A 52 1.34 -15.09 10.91
N LYS A 53 2.16 -15.39 11.93
CA LYS A 53 2.24 -14.61 13.18
C LYS A 53 2.79 -13.19 12.98
N HIS A 54 3.84 -13.05 12.16
CA HIS A 54 4.53 -11.78 11.94
C HIS A 54 4.46 -11.39 10.46
N LYS A 55 3.95 -10.18 10.17
CA LYS A 55 3.71 -9.66 8.82
C LYS A 55 4.53 -8.39 8.65
N ILE A 56 5.74 -8.52 8.11
CA ILE A 56 6.71 -7.43 8.01
C ILE A 56 6.63 -6.79 6.62
N LEU A 57 6.37 -5.49 6.58
CA LEU A 57 6.31 -4.71 5.34
C LEU A 57 7.55 -3.82 5.20
N VAL A 58 8.37 -4.07 4.20
CA VAL A 58 9.58 -3.27 3.91
C VAL A 58 9.25 -2.23 2.83
N LEU A 59 9.20 -0.96 3.23
CA LEU A 59 8.97 0.18 2.35
C LEU A 59 10.22 1.04 2.23
N SER A 60 10.47 1.57 1.03
CA SER A 60 11.52 2.56 0.81
C SER A 60 11.21 3.38 -0.44
N GLY A 61 11.87 4.54 -0.58
CA GLY A 61 11.65 5.56 -1.61
C GLY A 61 12.00 5.13 -3.05
N LYS A 62 12.79 5.96 -3.75
CA LYS A 62 13.15 5.79 -5.17
C LYS A 62 13.83 4.44 -5.45
N GLY A 63 13.98 4.07 -6.73
CA GLY A 63 14.69 2.85 -7.14
C GLY A 63 16.16 2.84 -6.70
N GLY A 64 16.72 1.65 -6.45
CA GLY A 64 18.15 1.49 -6.11
C GLY A 64 18.53 1.64 -4.63
N VAL A 65 17.57 1.94 -3.75
CA VAL A 65 17.77 2.12 -2.29
C VAL A 65 17.99 0.83 -1.48
N GLY A 66 18.19 -0.32 -2.14
CA GLY A 66 18.49 -1.59 -1.45
C GLY A 66 17.31 -2.32 -0.79
N LYS A 67 16.06 -1.93 -1.07
CA LYS A 67 14.85 -2.51 -0.46
C LYS A 67 14.81 -4.05 -0.55
N SER A 68 15.03 -4.59 -1.74
CA SER A 68 15.01 -6.05 -1.97
C SER A 68 16.20 -6.76 -1.31
N THR A 69 17.38 -6.13 -1.31
CA THR A 69 18.57 -6.65 -0.64
C THR A 69 18.36 -6.77 0.86
N PHE A 70 17.80 -5.71 1.48
CA PHE A 70 17.45 -5.75 2.89
C PHE A 70 16.41 -6.82 3.20
N SER A 71 15.33 -6.91 2.41
CA SER A 71 14.30 -7.94 2.61
C SER A 71 14.87 -9.37 2.52
N ALA A 72 15.79 -9.61 1.59
CA ALA A 72 16.44 -10.91 1.43
C ALA A 72 17.32 -11.26 2.65
N HIS A 73 18.14 -10.32 3.12
CA HIS A 73 19.01 -10.53 4.28
C HIS A 73 18.20 -10.67 5.58
N LEU A 74 17.14 -9.86 5.76
CA LEU A 74 16.23 -9.98 6.89
C LEU A 74 15.57 -11.35 6.92
N SER A 75 15.08 -11.84 5.77
CA SER A 75 14.48 -13.17 5.65
C SER A 75 15.48 -14.28 5.98
N HIS A 76 16.73 -14.14 5.52
CA HIS A 76 17.78 -15.13 5.81
C HIS A 76 18.13 -15.18 7.30
N ALA A 77 18.25 -14.02 7.95
CA ALA A 77 18.50 -13.93 9.39
C ALA A 77 17.35 -14.56 10.19
N LEU A 78 16.09 -14.25 9.87
CA LEU A 78 14.91 -14.82 10.54
C LEU A 78 14.74 -16.33 10.30
N ALA A 79 15.30 -16.88 9.22
CA ALA A 79 15.27 -18.32 8.95
C ALA A 79 16.40 -19.08 9.66
N SER A 80 17.41 -18.37 10.14
CA SER A 80 18.58 -18.95 10.82
C SER A 80 18.45 -18.93 12.34
N ASP A 81 17.38 -18.34 12.86
CA ASP A 81 16.99 -18.27 14.28
C ASP A 81 15.83 -19.24 14.53
#